data_AF-A0A496SL70-F1
#
_entry.id   AF-A0A496SL70-F1
#
_cell.length_a   1.000
_cell.length_b   1.000
_cell.length_c   1.000
_cell.angle_alpha   90.00
_cell.angle_beta   90.00
_cell.angle_gamma   90.00
#
_symmetry.space_group_name_H-M   'P 1'
#
loop_
_entity.id
_entity.type
_entity.pdbx_description
1 polymer ?
#
loop_
_entity_poly.entity_id
_entity_poly.type
_entity_poly.pdbx_seq_one_letter_code
_entity_poly.pdbx_strand_id
1 'polypeptide(L)'
;MKIQTKGLHTILFGTTSIDLSCVEQVVDPGQTRAVGDAVLYMARRYVDSRRSLRQGIEELLKDIGQKGLDILAPFGTVLGDYSMPRKYEIAAAINRMRTLKVRAGPQGERSDGKV
;
A
#
# COMPACT_ATOMS: atom_id res chain seq x y z
N MET A 1 9.10 -13.07 2.02
CA MET A 1 7.76 -12.91 1.40
C MET A 1 7.96 -12.40 -0.01
N LYS A 2 7.37 -13.08 -1.01
CA LYS A 2 7.49 -12.77 -2.44
C LYS A 2 6.26 -12.01 -2.91
N ILE A 3 6.44 -11.00 -3.74
CA ILE A 3 5.37 -10.28 -4.44
C ILE A 3 5.38 -10.73 -5.90
N GLN A 4 4.21 -11.07 -6.44
CA GLN A 4 4.05 -11.36 -7.87
C GLN A 4 2.83 -10.61 -8.39
N THR A 5 2.99 -9.85 -9.47
CA THR A 5 1.86 -9.25 -10.18
C THR A 5 1.31 -10.24 -11.20
N LYS A 6 -0.02 -10.37 -11.28
CA LYS A 6 -0.74 -11.15 -12.30
C LYS A 6 -1.64 -10.19 -13.07
N GLY A 7 -1.13 -9.66 -14.18
CA GLY A 7 -1.79 -8.60 -14.93
C GLY A 7 -1.86 -7.28 -14.15
N LEU A 8 -2.83 -6.43 -14.48
CA LEU A 8 -3.02 -5.09 -13.91
C LEU A 8 -3.79 -5.08 -12.58
N HIS A 9 -4.58 -6.13 -12.33
CA HIS A 9 -5.60 -6.11 -11.28
C HIS A 9 -5.36 -7.10 -10.16
N THR A 10 -4.25 -7.82 -10.14
CA THR A 10 -4.00 -8.82 -9.09
C THR A 10 -2.56 -8.81 -8.64
N ILE A 11 -2.38 -8.69 -7.33
CA ILE A 11 -1.09 -8.84 -6.66
C ILE A 11 -1.16 -10.06 -5.76
N LEU A 12 -0.26 -11.02 -5.96
CA LEU A 12 -0.03 -12.09 -5.01
C LEU A 12 0.98 -11.64 -3.97
N PHE A 13 0.49 -11.42 -2.76
CA PHE A 13 1.24 -11.04 -1.56
C PHE A 13 1.52 -12.30 -0.72
N GLY A 14 2.65 -12.96 -0.95
CA GLY A 14 2.91 -14.28 -0.37
C GLY A 14 1.92 -15.32 -0.89
N THR A 15 0.99 -15.76 -0.05
CA THR A 15 -0.12 -16.67 -0.42
C THR A 15 -1.46 -15.95 -0.53
N THR A 16 -1.51 -14.65 -0.24
CA THR A 16 -2.73 -13.85 -0.25
C THR A 16 -2.88 -13.11 -1.57
N SER A 17 -4.04 -13.23 -2.20
CA SER A 17 -4.38 -12.42 -3.38
C SER A 17 -4.93 -11.06 -2.93
N ILE A 18 -4.38 -9.99 -3.48
CA ILE A 18 -4.88 -8.63 -3.39
C ILE A 18 -5.51 -8.29 -4.73
N ASP A 19 -6.79 -7.99 -4.71
CA ASP A 19 -7.54 -7.56 -5.88
C ASP A 19 -7.44 -6.03 -6.04
N LEU A 20 -6.98 -5.58 -7.20
CA LEU A 20 -6.89 -4.17 -7.61
C LEU A 20 -7.88 -3.83 -8.73
N SER A 21 -8.83 -4.72 -9.05
CA SER A 21 -9.82 -4.54 -10.13
C SER A 21 -10.67 -3.29 -10.00
N CYS A 22 -10.91 -2.81 -8.77
CA CYS A 22 -11.68 -1.57 -8.54
C CYS A 22 -10.82 -0.31 -8.56
N VAL A 23 -9.51 -0.40 -8.81
CA VAL A 23 -8.67 0.77 -9.06
C VAL A 23 -8.70 0.99 -10.58
N GLU A 24 -9.79 1.60 -11.06
CA GLU A 24 -10.07 1.81 -12.50
C GLU A 24 -8.96 2.57 -13.26
N GLN A 25 -7.98 3.17 -12.57
CA GLN A 25 -6.89 3.94 -13.17
C GLN A 25 -5.55 3.19 -13.32
N VAL A 26 -5.48 1.89 -13.00
CA VAL A 26 -4.25 1.08 -13.17
C VAL A 26 -4.08 0.68 -14.64
N VAL A 27 -3.62 1.62 -15.46
CA VAL A 27 -3.25 1.40 -16.87
C VAL A 27 -1.78 0.99 -17.00
N ASP A 28 -1.00 1.12 -15.92
CA ASP A 28 0.44 0.86 -15.88
C ASP A 28 0.81 -0.35 -14.97
N PRO A 29 1.44 -1.41 -15.52
CA PRO A 29 1.99 -2.51 -14.73
C PRO A 29 3.01 -2.05 -13.68
N GLY A 30 3.75 -0.97 -13.95
CA GLY A 30 4.71 -0.35 -13.05
C GLY A 30 4.08 0.13 -11.75
N GLN A 31 2.97 0.85 -11.87
CA GLN A 31 2.14 1.31 -10.75
C GLN A 31 1.54 0.15 -9.95
N THR A 32 1.05 -0.89 -10.64
CA THR A 32 0.53 -2.12 -9.99
C THR A 32 1.60 -2.72 -9.08
N ARG A 33 2.82 -2.85 -9.59
CA ARG A 33 3.94 -3.41 -8.83
C ARG A 33 4.32 -2.50 -7.66
N ALA A 34 4.42 -1.20 -7.91
CA ALA A 34 4.72 -0.20 -6.87
C ALA A 34 3.70 -0.25 -5.72
N VAL A 35 2.40 -0.45 -5.99
CA VAL A 35 1.39 -0.65 -4.93
C VAL A 35 1.68 -1.90 -4.11
N GLY A 36 1.99 -3.04 -4.75
CA GLY A 36 2.29 -4.28 -4.04
C GLY A 36 3.51 -4.19 -3.14
N ASP A 37 4.58 -3.58 -3.66
CA ASP A 37 5.81 -3.39 -2.93
C ASP A 37 5.68 -2.31 -1.85
N ALA A 38 4.87 -1.26 -2.07
CA ALA A 38 4.47 -0.30 -1.05
C ALA A 38 3.73 -0.94 0.13
N VAL A 39 2.79 -1.84 -0.15
CA VAL A 39 2.08 -2.59 0.90
C VAL A 39 3.05 -3.48 1.68
N LEU A 40 4.01 -4.13 1.02
CA LEU A 40 5.03 -4.93 1.68
C LEU A 40 5.97 -4.08 2.55
N TYR A 41 6.42 -2.95 2.02
CA TYR A 41 7.27 -1.99 2.72
C TYR A 41 6.60 -1.51 4.00
N MET A 42 5.33 -1.08 3.88
CA MET A 42 4.52 -0.61 5.00
C MET A 42 4.28 -1.72 6.03
N ALA A 43 3.93 -2.93 5.59
CA ALA A 43 3.72 -4.09 6.46
C ALA A 43 4.94 -4.44 7.31
N ARG A 44 6.15 -4.23 6.78
CA ARG A 44 7.41 -4.51 7.50
C ARG A 44 7.83 -3.43 8.49
N ARG A 45 7.34 -2.20 8.35
CA ARG A 45 7.87 -1.02 9.08
C ARG A 45 6.85 -0.28 9.93
N TYR A 46 5.60 -0.21 9.46
CA TYR A 46 4.60 0.71 10.01
C TYR A 46 3.29 0.05 10.42
N VAL A 47 3.11 -1.24 10.12
CA VAL A 47 1.97 -2.01 10.62
C VAL A 47 2.28 -2.53 12.01
N ASP A 48 1.73 -1.85 13.01
CA ASP A 48 1.81 -2.22 14.43
C ASP A 48 0.47 -1.91 15.13
N SER A 49 0.39 -2.20 16.44
CA SER A 49 -0.82 -1.95 17.23
C SER A 49 -0.95 -0.51 17.75
N ARG A 50 -0.07 0.41 17.33
CA ARG A 50 0.00 1.80 17.82
C ARG A 50 -0.40 2.82 16.75
N ARG A 51 -0.31 2.46 15.47
CA ARG A 51 -0.57 3.36 14.34
C ARG A 51 -1.86 2.99 13.61
N SER A 52 -2.55 4.01 13.12
CA SER A 52 -3.65 3.82 12.17
C SER A 52 -3.11 3.52 10.77
N LEU A 53 -3.94 2.90 9.93
CA LEU A 53 -3.63 2.69 8.51
C LEU A 53 -3.21 3.99 7.82
N ARG A 54 -3.88 5.10 8.13
CA ARG A 54 -3.58 6.43 7.59
C ARG A 54 -2.14 6.85 7.93
N GLN A 55 -1.76 6.75 9.20
CA GLN A 55 -0.41 7.13 9.65
C GLN A 55 0.66 6.25 8.98
N GLY A 56 0.40 4.95 8.82
CA GLY A 56 1.32 4.06 8.10
C GLY A 56 1.53 4.45 6.64
N ILE A 57 0.47 4.87 5.94
CA ILE A 57 0.55 5.37 4.56
C ILE A 57 1.28 6.72 4.50
N GLU A 58 1.05 7.62 5.46
CA GLU A 58 1.74 8.92 5.53
C GLU A 58 3.25 8.74 5.74
N GLU A 59 3.67 7.85 6.65
CA GLU A 59 5.10 7.54 6.87
C GLU A 59 5.74 6.89 5.62
N LEU A 60 5.04 5.96 4.97
CA LEU A 60 5.47 5.38 3.70
C LEU A 60 5.71 6.45 2.63
N LEU A 61 4.75 7.36 2.43
CA LEU A 61 4.87 8.42 1.41
C LEU A 61 5.96 9.42 1.75
N LYS A 62 6.19 9.70 3.04
CA LYS A 62 7.31 10.52 3.51
C LYS A 62 8.64 9.86 3.16
N ASP A 63 8.77 8.56 3.40
CA ASP A 63 9.96 7.79 3.05
C ASP A 63 10.23 7.83 1.54
N ILE A 64 9.20 7.62 0.72
CA ILE A 64 9.32 7.72 -0.76
C ILE A 64 9.72 9.14 -1.17
N GLY A 65 9.14 10.18 -0.55
CA GLY A 65 9.47 11.57 -0.85
C GLY A 65 10.93 11.94 -0.51
N GLN A 66 11.53 11.28 0.48
CA GLN A 66 12.90 11.55 0.91
C GLN A 66 13.94 10.72 0.15
N LYS A 67 13.61 9.48 -0.21
CA LYS A 67 14.58 8.48 -0.69
C LYS A 67 14.29 8.00 -2.12
N GLY A 68 13.21 8.46 -2.73
CA GLY A 68 12.74 8.01 -4.04
C GLY A 68 11.95 6.71 -3.99
N LEU A 69 11.45 6.29 -5.15
CA LEU A 69 10.62 5.07 -5.30
C LEU A 69 11.40 3.77 -5.12
N ASP A 70 12.72 3.80 -5.34
CA ASP A 70 13.58 2.60 -5.29
C ASP A 70 13.62 1.93 -3.92
N ILE A 71 13.24 2.64 -2.84
CA ILE A 71 13.15 2.05 -1.50
C ILE A 71 12.09 0.95 -1.39
N LEU A 72 11.11 0.95 -2.30
CA LEU A 72 10.08 -0.07 -2.36
C LEU A 72 10.65 -1.39 -2.88
N ALA A 73 11.73 -1.32 -3.66
CA ALA A 73 12.20 -2.47 -4.38
C ALA A 73 12.75 -3.55 -3.43
N PRO A 74 12.25 -4.79 -3.56
CA PRO A 74 12.72 -5.88 -2.72
C PRO A 74 14.19 -6.18 -3.04
N PHE A 75 15.01 -6.36 -2.00
CA PHE A 75 16.42 -6.77 -2.11
C PHE A 75 17.36 -5.79 -2.84
N GLY A 76 17.00 -4.49 -2.91
CA GLY A 76 17.89 -3.47 -3.47
C GLY A 76 18.05 -3.54 -4.99
N THR A 77 17.15 -4.23 -5.69
CA THR A 77 17.14 -4.26 -7.15
C THR A 77 16.42 -3.02 -7.66
N VAL A 78 17.08 -2.13 -8.40
CA VAL A 78 16.39 -0.99 -9.03
C VAL A 78 15.48 -1.53 -10.12
N LEU A 79 14.17 -1.54 -9.86
CA LEU A 79 13.16 -1.84 -10.87
C LEU A 79 12.79 -0.51 -11.52
N GLY A 80 13.42 -0.20 -12.64
CA GLY A 80 13.31 1.08 -13.35
C GLY A 80 11.92 1.43 -13.91
N ASP A 81 10.89 0.70 -13.49
CA ASP A 81 9.55 0.73 -14.04
C ASP A 81 8.52 1.15 -12.99
N TYR A 82 8.93 1.68 -11.82
CA TYR A 82 7.98 2.13 -10.81
C TYR A 82 7.35 3.48 -11.15
N SER A 83 6.02 3.49 -11.12
CA SER A 83 5.21 4.71 -11.13
C SER A 83 4.72 5.01 -9.73
N MET A 84 4.72 6.30 -9.35
CA MET A 84 4.33 6.75 -8.01
C MET A 84 2.88 6.35 -7.68
N PRO A 85 2.64 5.46 -6.69
CA PRO A 85 1.30 5.08 -6.32
C PRO A 85 0.62 6.19 -5.52
N ARG A 86 -0.69 6.40 -5.73
CA ARG A 86 -1.48 7.35 -4.96
C ARG A 86 -1.84 6.76 -3.61
N LYS A 87 -1.96 7.61 -2.59
CA LYS A 87 -2.34 7.21 -1.21
C LYS A 87 -3.60 6.34 -1.16
N TYR A 88 -4.60 6.65 -2.00
CA TYR A 88 -5.87 5.92 -2.02
C TYR A 88 -5.77 4.56 -2.70
N GLU A 89 -4.81 4.36 -3.60
CA GLU A 89 -4.57 3.07 -4.26
C GLU A 89 -3.94 2.09 -3.27
N ILE A 90 -2.98 2.58 -2.46
CA ILE A 90 -2.37 1.81 -1.37
C ILE A 90 -3.45 1.43 -0.34
N ALA A 91 -4.29 2.39 0.08
CA ALA A 91 -5.38 2.12 1.01
C ALA A 91 -6.39 1.12 0.43
N ALA A 92 -6.78 1.27 -0.84
CA ALA A 92 -7.70 0.38 -1.53
C ALA A 92 -7.16 -1.05 -1.65
N ALA A 93 -5.87 -1.21 -1.88
CA ALA A 93 -5.20 -2.51 -1.91
C ALA A 93 -5.29 -3.21 -0.55
N ILE A 94 -4.95 -2.49 0.52
CA ILE A 94 -4.96 -3.03 1.89
C ILE A 94 -6.39 -3.40 2.31
N ASN A 95 -7.36 -2.52 2.04
CA ASN A 95 -8.77 -2.76 2.35
C ASN A 95 -9.36 -3.98 1.63
N ARG A 96 -8.74 -4.44 0.54
CA ARG A 96 -9.15 -5.64 -0.21
C ARG A 96 -8.42 -6.91 0.21
N MET A 97 -7.47 -6.83 1.15
CA MET A 97 -6.84 -8.01 1.71
C MET A 97 -7.87 -8.77 2.58
N ARG A 98 -8.32 -9.93 2.10
CA ARG A 98 -9.27 -10.78 2.85
C ARG A 98 -8.76 -11.21 4.23
N THR A 99 -7.44 -11.22 4.41
CA THR A 99 -6.77 -11.57 5.67
C THR A 99 -6.50 -10.36 6.57
N LEU A 100 -6.94 -9.15 6.19
CA LEU A 100 -6.72 -7.94 6.98
C LEU A 100 -7.39 -8.07 8.35
N LYS A 101 -6.61 -7.82 9.39
CA LYS A 101 -7.11 -7.69 10.77
C LYS A 101 -6.95 -6.25 11.21
N VAL A 102 -8.07 -5.63 11.58
CA VAL A 102 -8.09 -4.27 12.12
C VAL A 102 -8.51 -4.29 13.58
N ARG A 103 -7.94 -3.38 14.36
CA ARG A 103 -8.40 -3.07 15.71
C ARG A 103 -9.05 -1.69 15.66
N ALA A 104 -10.21 -1.53 16.30
CA ALA A 104 -10.78 -0.20 16.49
C ALA A 104 -9.78 0.66 17.28
N GLY A 105 -9.39 1.80 16.71
CA GLY A 105 -8.62 2.79 17.43
C GLY A 105 -9.45 3.39 18.57
N PRO A 106 -8.82 4.07 19.55
CA PRO A 106 -9.57 4.91 20.47
C PRO A 106 -10.42 5.88 19.65
N GLN A 107 -11.68 6.03 20.03
CA GLN A 107 -12.71 6.78 19.32
C GLN A 107 -12.42 8.28 19.48
N GLY A 108 -11.38 8.78 18.82
CA GLY A 108 -10.99 10.18 18.81
C GLY A 108 -11.83 10.94 17.80
N GLU A 109 -12.78 11.72 18.33
CA GLU A 109 -13.46 12.87 17.71
C GLU A 109 -13.71 12.75 16.21
N ARG A 110 -14.90 12.21 15.89
CA ARG A 110 -15.59 12.64 14.67
C ARG A 110 -15.60 14.17 14.74
N SER A 111 -14.90 14.84 13.82
CA SER A 111 -15.15 16.24 13.55
C SER A 111 -16.56 16.30 12.98
N ASP A 112 -17.54 16.41 13.89
CA ASP A 112 -18.91 16.71 13.55
C ASP A 112 -18.89 17.94 12.67
N GLY A 113 -19.59 17.82 11.54
CA GLY A 113 -19.72 18.89 10.57
C GLY A 113 -20.18 20.16 11.28
N LYS A 114 -19.38 21.21 11.12
CA LYS A 114 -19.93 22.56 11.21
C LYS A 114 -20.83 22.75 9.99
N VAL A 115 -22.13 22.62 10.24
CA VAL A 115 -23.21 23.31 9.55
C VAL A 115 -23.01 24.82 9.60
#